data_AF-A0A9D5YCE3-F1
#
_entry.id   AF-A0A9D5YCE3-F1
#
_cell.length_a   1.000
_cell.length_b   1.000
_cell.length_c   1.000
_cell.angle_alpha   90.00
_cell.angle_beta   90.00
_cell.angle_gamma   90.00
#
_symmetry.space_group_name_H-M   'P 1'
#
loop_
_entity.id
_entity.type
_entity.pdbx_description
1 polymer ?
#
loop_
_entity_poly.entity_id
_entity_poly.type
_entity_poly.pdbx_seq_one_letter_code
_entity_poly.pdbx_strand_id
1 'polypeptide(L)' 'MAKAKGTRVTTREKKRMWELYQLLGSYKLVAKKMKRSPDTVSKYVSEYETALQVAHSILN' A
#
# COMPACT_ATOMS: atom_id res chain seq x y z
N MET A 1 8.07 25.57 8.30
CA MET A 1 7.18 24.67 7.52
C MET A 1 6.94 23.39 8.33
N ALA A 2 5.86 23.32 9.11
CA ALA A 2 5.57 22.14 9.92
C ALA A 2 5.02 21.03 9.02
N LYS A 3 5.78 19.94 8.82
CA LYS A 3 5.32 18.74 8.09
C LYS A 3 4.08 18.21 8.81
N ALA A 4 2.93 18.20 8.11
CA ALA A 4 1.72 17.52 8.58
C ALA A 4 2.12 16.12 9.04
N LYS A 5 1.74 15.74 10.27
CA LYS A 5 1.99 14.42 10.85
C LYS A 5 1.33 13.38 9.94
N GLY A 6 2.09 12.87 8.97
CA GLY A 6 1.59 11.90 8.01
C GLY A 6 1.03 10.71 8.77
N THR A 7 -0.27 10.47 8.65
CA THR A 7 -0.96 9.35 9.27
C THR A 7 -0.21 8.07 8.89
N ARG A 8 0.56 7.50 9.82
CA ARG A 8 1.34 6.28 9.59
C ARG A 8 0.40 5.22 9.04
N VAL A 9 0.67 4.77 7.82
CA VAL A 9 -0.08 3.67 7.22
C VAL A 9 0.38 2.39 7.90
N THR A 10 -0.53 1.78 8.64
CA THR A 10 -0.27 0.54 9.35
C THR A 10 -0.05 -0.62 8.38
N THR A 11 0.63 -1.68 8.80
CA THR A 11 0.81 -2.90 7.98
C THR A 11 -0.53 -3.47 7.50
N ARG A 12 -1.58 -3.38 8.34
CA ARG A 12 -2.94 -3.78 7.97
C ARG A 12 -3.54 -2.91 6.87
N GLU A 13 -3.30 -1.60 6.90
CA GLU A 13 -3.68 -0.72 5.79
C GLU A 13 -2.88 -1.02 4.52
N LYS A 14 -1.57 -1.29 4.62
CA LYS A 14 -0.74 -1.68 3.45
C LYS A 14 -1.26 -2.96 2.80
N LYS A 15 -1.56 -3.98 3.61
CA LYS A 15 -2.20 -5.22 3.12
C LYS A 15 -3.52 -4.92 2.42
N ARG A 16 -4.38 -4.09 3.02
CA ARG A 16 -5.67 -3.74 2.42
C ARG A 16 -5.53 -2.94 1.11
N MET A 17 -4.52 -2.08 0.99
CA MET A 17 -4.19 -1.40 -0.26
C MET A 17 -3.79 -2.40 -1.34
N TRP A 18 -2.95 -3.38 -0.99
CA TRP A 18 -2.53 -4.44 -1.91
C TRP A 18 -3.71 -5.34 -2.32
N GLU A 19 -4.55 -5.79 -1.39
CA GLU A 19 -5.75 -6.59 -1.70
C GLU A 19 -6.72 -5.84 -2.63
N LEU A 20 -6.96 -4.56 -2.37
CA LEU A 20 -7.80 -3.73 -3.25
C LEU A 20 -7.13 -3.49 -4.61
N TYR A 21 -5.80 -3.40 -4.67
CA TYR A 21 -5.07 -3.28 -5.92
C TYR A 21 -5.22 -4.55 -6.77
N GLN A 22 -5.09 -5.74 -6.18
CA GLN A 22 -5.33 -7.01 -6.88
C GLN A 22 -6.76 -7.11 -7.42
N LEU A 23 -7.76 -6.57 -6.70
CA LEU A 23 -9.17 -6.60 -7.13
C LEU A 23 -9.53 -5.54 -8.18
N LEU A 24 -8.96 -4.34 -8.09
CA LEU A 24 -9.35 -3.18 -8.92
C LEU A 24 -8.39 -2.89 -10.07
N GLY A 25 -7.15 -3.40 -10.01
CA GLY A 25 -6.10 -3.18 -10.99
C GLY A 25 -5.63 -1.73 -11.15
N SER A 26 -6.09 -0.79 -10.29
CA SER A 26 -5.81 0.64 -10.47
C SER A 26 -5.60 1.37 -9.14
N TYR A 27 -4.42 2.01 -9.01
CA TYR A 27 -4.07 2.83 -7.85
C TYR A 27 -5.06 3.97 -7.60
N LYS A 28 -5.61 4.58 -8.66
CA LYS A 28 -6.59 5.68 -8.55
C LYS A 28 -7.90 5.20 -7.93
N LEU A 29 -8.36 4.00 -8.27
CA LEU A 29 -9.59 3.43 -7.71
C LEU A 29 -9.40 3.03 -6.24
N VAL A 30 -8.25 2.43 -5.92
CA VAL A 30 -7.88 2.10 -4.53
C VAL A 30 -7.78 3.37 -3.68
N ALA A 31 -7.11 4.40 -4.20
CA ALA A 31 -6.98 5.72 -3.58
C ALA A 31 -8.34 6.36 -3.28
N LYS A 32 -9.26 6.35 -4.27
CA LYS A 32 -10.63 6.85 -4.11
C LYS A 32 -11.39 6.07 -3.03
N LYS A 33 -11.27 4.74 -3.01
CA LYS A 33 -11.96 3.86 -2.04
C LYS A 33 -11.42 4.01 -0.63
N MET A 34 -10.11 4.22 -0.47
CA MET A 34 -9.45 4.38 0.83
C MET A 34 -9.33 5.83 1.29
N LYS A 35 -9.78 6.81 0.49
CA LYS A 35 -9.61 8.25 0.73
C LYS A 35 -8.16 8.63 1.00
N ARG A 36 -7.24 8.08 0.20
CA ARG A 36 -5.79 8.34 0.25
C ARG A 36 -5.31 8.85 -1.09
N SER A 37 -4.13 9.46 -1.12
CA SER A 37 -3.49 9.85 -2.39
C SER A 37 -3.02 8.62 -3.18
N PRO A 38 -3.14 8.62 -4.52
CA PRO A 38 -2.66 7.54 -5.37
C PRO A 38 -1.15 7.29 -5.21
N ASP A 39 -0.32 8.32 -5.03
CA ASP A 39 1.11 8.18 -4.71
C ASP A 39 1.34 7.36 -3.43
N THR A 40 0.56 7.67 -2.39
CA THR A 40 0.62 6.95 -1.11
C THR A 40 0.27 5.48 -1.29
N VAL A 41 -0.78 5.19 -2.07
CA VAL A 41 -1.18 3.82 -2.36
C VAL A 41 -0.10 3.09 -3.14
N SER A 42 0.39 3.67 -4.23
CA SER A 42 1.44 3.03 -5.06
C SER A 42 2.68 2.70 -4.24
N LYS A 43 3.17 3.64 -3.44
CA LYS A 43 4.31 3.42 -2.55
C LYS A 43 4.09 2.22 -1.62
N TYR A 44 2.96 2.17 -0.93
CA TYR A 44 2.72 1.12 0.08
C TYR A 44 2.35 -0.23 -0.51
N VAL A 45 1.75 -0.28 -1.70
CA VAL A 45 1.54 -1.53 -2.44
C VAL A 45 2.90 -2.13 -2.80
N SER A 46 3.82 -1.35 -3.39
CA SER A 46 5.15 -1.83 -3.76
C SER A 46 6.00 -2.24 -2.56
N GLU A 47 5.94 -1.49 -1.44
CA GLU A 47 6.59 -1.90 -0.19
C GLU A 47 6.06 -3.26 0.31
N TYR A 48 4.75 -3.49 0.23
CA TYR A 48 4.14 -4.73 0.67
C TYR A 48 4.50 -5.90 -0.25
N GLU A 49 4.51 -5.69 -1.57
CA GLU A 49 4.96 -6.70 -2.54
C GLU A 49 6.42 -7.09 -2.34
N THR A 50 7.29 -6.12 -2.10
CA THR A 50 8.70 -6.40 -1.79
C THR A 50 8.83 -7.24 -0.53
N ALA A 51 8.06 -6.93 0.52
CA ALA A 51 8.05 -7.72 1.75
C ALA A 51 7.54 -9.16 1.52
N LEU A 52 6.53 -9.35 0.67
CA LEU A 52 6.05 -10.67 0.28
C LEU A 52 7.12 -11.45 -0.50
N GLN A 53 7.81 -10.79 -1.44
CA GLN A 53 8.86 -11.41 -2.24
C GLN A 53 10.03 -11.86 -1.36
N VAL A 54 10.48 -11.00 -0.44
CA VAL A 54 11.53 -11.36 0.53
C VAL A 54 11.09 -12.51 1.43
N ALA A 55 9.87 -12.46 1.95
CA ALA A 55 9.34 -13.54 2.79
C ALA A 55 9.27 -14.86 2.02
N HIS A 56 8.85 -14.83 0.75
CA HIS A 56 8.81 -16.01 -0.12
C HIS A 56 10.22 -16.56 -0.38
N SER A 57 11.22 -15.71 -0.62
CA SER A 57 12.61 -16.14 -0.81
C SER A 57 13.28 -16.71 0.44
N ILE A 58 12.82 -16.34 1.64
CA ILE A 58 13.36 -16.89 2.91
C ILE A 58 12.68 -18.22 3.27
N LEU A 59 11.41 -18.37 2.93
CA LEU A 59 10.60 -19.55 3.26
C LEU A 59 10.70 -20.68 2.24
N ASN A 60 11.36 -20.45 1.10
CA ASN A 60 11.52 -21.39 -0.01
C ASN A 60 12.98 -21.77 -0.17
#